data_AF-A0A285UXR7-F1
#
_entry.id   AF-A0A285UXR7-F1
#
_cell.length_a   1.000
_cell.length_b   1.000
_cell.length_c   1.000
_cell.angle_alpha   90.00
_cell.angle_beta   90.00
_cell.angle_gamma   90.00
#
_symmetry.space_group_name_H-M   'P 1'
#
loop_
_entity.id
_entity.type
_entity.pdbx_description
1 polymer ?
#
loop_
_entity_poly.entity_id
_entity_poly.type
_entity_poly.pdbx_seq_one_letter_code
_entity_poly.pdbx_strand_id
1 'polypeptide(L)'
;MSAIDLTFAISKDVLLDRLAPEIDGIVRDRMAAINGETAASKERRRSLDEALEQAIKNVTRAVARVDNSRHTRDEVPAINALVAAASGLRRAYRQSREGPK
;
A
#
# COMPACT_ATOMS: atom_id res chain seq x y z
N MET A 1 19.86 -58.77 -2.61
CA MET A 1 18.56 -58.30 -2.08
C MET A 1 18.53 -56.80 -2.29
N SER A 2 17.71 -56.39 -3.25
CA SER A 2 17.67 -55.05 -3.82
C SER A 2 16.98 -54.08 -2.87
N ALA A 3 17.61 -52.95 -2.56
CA ALA A 3 17.05 -51.85 -1.76
C ALA A 3 15.94 -51.06 -2.51
N ILE A 4 15.51 -51.53 -3.68
CA ILE A 4 14.60 -50.83 -4.59
C ILE A 4 13.12 -51.17 -4.32
N ASP A 5 12.83 -52.22 -3.54
CA ASP A 5 11.44 -52.67 -3.30
C ASP A 5 10.71 -51.99 -2.12
N LEU A 6 11.35 -51.09 -1.37
CA LEU A 6 10.74 -50.49 -0.17
C LEU A 6 9.85 -49.26 -0.45
N THR A 7 9.82 -48.75 -1.67
CA THR A 7 9.05 -47.55 -2.04
C THR A 7 7.64 -47.84 -2.56
N PHE A 8 7.28 -49.10 -2.85
CA PHE A 8 6.01 -49.42 -3.52
C PHE A 8 4.91 -50.06 -2.66
N ALA A 9 5.10 -50.21 -1.35
CA ALA A 9 4.09 -50.83 -0.45
C ALA A 9 3.55 -49.88 0.64
N ILE A 10 3.67 -48.56 0.47
CA ILE A 10 3.04 -47.60 1.37
C ILE A 10 1.65 -47.29 0.83
N SER A 11 0.59 -47.58 1.60
CA SER A 11 -0.77 -47.26 1.17
C SER A 11 -0.90 -45.75 0.94
N LYS A 12 -1.70 -45.36 -0.05
CA LYS A 12 -1.94 -43.96 -0.41
C LYS A 12 -2.32 -43.12 0.83
N ASP A 13 -3.07 -43.70 1.75
CA ASP A 13 -3.51 -43.05 2.99
C ASP A 13 -2.33 -42.74 3.92
N VAL A 14 -1.37 -43.67 4.06
CA VAL A 14 -0.16 -43.44 4.88
C VAL A 14 0.79 -42.43 4.23
N LEU A 15 0.84 -42.37 2.91
CA LEU A 15 1.56 -41.32 2.18
C LEU A 15 0.91 -39.95 2.36
N LEU A 16 -0.42 -39.88 2.29
CA LEU A 16 -1.17 -38.65 2.52
C LEU A 16 -1.04 -38.16 3.97
N ASP A 17 -1.12 -39.05 4.96
CA ASP A 17 -0.91 -38.70 6.37
C ASP A 17 0.51 -38.20 6.66
N ARG A 18 1.52 -38.73 5.94
CA ARG A 18 2.90 -38.25 6.03
C ARG A 18 3.13 -36.91 5.34
N LEU A 19 2.50 -36.68 4.20
CA LEU A 19 2.65 -35.46 3.40
C LEU A 19 1.77 -34.31 3.90
N ALA A 20 0.64 -34.60 4.55
CA ALA A 20 -0.29 -33.63 5.11
C ALA A 20 0.40 -32.55 5.98
N PRO A 21 1.25 -32.88 6.98
CA PRO A 21 1.89 -31.85 7.79
C PRO A 21 2.86 -30.95 7.01
N GLU A 22 3.53 -31.47 5.98
CA GLU A 22 4.40 -30.66 5.10
C GLU A 22 3.57 -29.72 4.23
N ILE A 23 2.47 -30.21 3.67
CA ILE A 23 1.53 -29.41 2.88
C ILE A 23 0.90 -28.31 3.74
N ASP A 24 0.49 -28.64 4.96
CA ASP A 24 -0.08 -27.68 5.91
C ASP A 24 0.90 -26.55 6.25
N GLY A 25 2.19 -26.88 6.42
CA GLY A 25 3.25 -25.89 6.59
C GLY A 25 3.34 -24.92 5.40
N ILE A 26 3.41 -25.45 4.18
CA ILE A 26 3.49 -24.65 2.95
C ILE A 26 2.24 -23.77 2.77
N VAL A 27 1.06 -24.30 3.05
CA VAL A 27 -0.21 -23.54 2.96
C VAL A 27 -0.24 -22.44 4.00
N ARG A 28 0.17 -22.72 5.25
CA ARG A 28 0.22 -21.73 6.32
C ARG A 28 1.20 -20.60 5.99
N ASP A 29 2.39 -20.91 5.49
CA ASP A 29 3.39 -19.91 5.09
C ASP A 29 2.91 -19.03 3.93
N ARG A 30 2.27 -19.64 2.93
CA ARG A 30 1.65 -18.88 1.83
C ARG A 30 0.51 -17.99 2.31
N MET A 31 -0.35 -18.48 3.19
CA MET A 31 -1.43 -17.68 3.77
C MET A 31 -0.89 -16.53 4.62
N ALA A 32 0.19 -16.74 5.39
CA ALA A 32 0.86 -15.70 6.14
C ALA A 32 1.46 -14.62 5.23
N ALA A 33 2.11 -15.02 4.13
CA ALA A 33 2.63 -14.09 3.12
C ALA A 33 1.52 -13.27 2.45
N ILE A 34 0.42 -13.90 2.03
CA ILE A 34 -0.75 -13.23 1.44
C ILE A 34 -1.37 -12.24 2.45
N ASN A 35 -1.49 -12.63 3.71
CA ASN A 35 -2.00 -11.76 4.77
C ASN A 35 -1.07 -10.56 5.02
N GLY A 36 0.26 -10.77 5.00
CA GLY A 36 1.24 -9.69 5.09
C GLY A 36 1.17 -8.71 3.92
N GLU A 37 1.06 -9.22 2.69
CA GLU A 37 0.92 -8.41 1.47
C GLU A 37 -0.39 -7.62 1.47
N THR A 38 -1.50 -8.22 1.89
CA THR A 38 -2.79 -7.53 1.98
C THR A 38 -2.81 -6.47 3.08
N ALA A 39 -2.17 -6.70 4.22
CA ALA A 39 -2.01 -5.69 5.27
C ALA A 39 -1.16 -4.50 4.78
N ALA A 40 0.00 -4.76 4.17
CA ALA A 40 0.86 -3.72 3.62
C ALA A 40 0.17 -2.91 2.50
N SER A 41 -0.64 -3.56 1.67
CA SER A 41 -1.42 -2.91 0.62
C SER A 41 -2.52 -2.01 1.20
N LYS A 42 -3.22 -2.46 2.26
CA LYS A 42 -4.23 -1.66 2.97
C LYS A 42 -3.60 -0.43 3.66
N GLU A 43 -2.48 -0.61 4.34
CA GLU A 43 -1.77 0.48 5.01
C GLU A 43 -1.23 1.51 4.00
N ARG A 44 -0.73 1.04 2.85
CA ARG A 44 -0.30 1.90 1.74
C ARG A 44 -1.46 2.69 1.13
N ARG A 45 -2.64 2.10 0.97
CA ARG A 45 -3.84 2.84 0.51
C ARG A 45 -4.22 3.93 1.50
N ARG A 46 -4.26 3.58 2.79
CA ARG A 46 -4.60 4.53 3.85
C ARG A 46 -3.65 5.74 3.88
N SER A 47 -2.33 5.51 3.74
CA SER A 47 -1.36 6.61 3.73
C SER A 47 -1.47 7.51 2.50
N LEU A 48 -1.85 6.96 1.34
CA LEU A 48 -2.14 7.75 0.14
C LEU A 48 -3.39 8.61 0.30
N ASP A 49 -4.45 8.07 0.92
CA ASP A 49 -5.68 8.80 1.21
C ASP A 49 -5.42 9.95 2.20
N GLU A 50 -4.67 9.69 3.27
CA GLU A 50 -4.25 10.71 4.25
C GLU A 50 -3.39 11.81 3.59
N ALA A 51 -2.49 11.45 2.68
CA ALA A 51 -1.67 12.42 1.94
C ALA A 51 -2.52 13.31 1.01
N LEU A 52 -3.53 12.74 0.35
CA LEU A 52 -4.46 13.49 -0.49
C LEU A 52 -5.31 14.46 0.35
N GLU A 53 -5.85 13.99 1.48
CA GLU A 53 -6.62 14.81 2.41
C GLU A 53 -5.80 16.00 2.92
N GLN A 54 -4.54 15.76 3.31
CA GLN A 54 -3.65 16.81 3.76
C GLN A 54 -3.33 17.81 2.65
N ALA A 55 -3.15 17.35 1.41
CA ALA A 55 -2.91 18.23 0.27
C ALA A 55 -4.12 19.14 -0.02
N ILE A 56 -5.35 18.62 0.07
CA ILE A 56 -6.58 19.41 -0.06
C ILE A 56 -6.62 20.49 1.04
N LYS A 57 -6.39 20.12 2.31
CA LYS A 57 -6.35 21.07 3.43
C LYS A 57 -5.33 22.19 3.21
N ASN A 58 -4.15 21.86 2.67
CA ASN A 58 -3.11 22.84 2.37
C ASN A 58 -3.54 23.84 1.28
N VAL A 59 -4.21 23.36 0.22
CA VAL A 59 -4.77 24.23 -0.82
C VAL A 59 -5.85 25.14 -0.24
N THR A 60 -6.79 24.60 0.54
CA THR A 60 -7.84 25.41 1.18
C THR A 60 -7.27 26.53 2.06
N ARG A 61 -6.24 26.23 2.86
CA ARG A 61 -5.53 27.25 3.65
C ARG A 61 -4.82 28.28 2.79
N ALA A 62 -4.21 27.86 1.68
CA ALA A 62 -3.53 28.77 0.77
C ALA A 62 -4.50 29.70 0.05
N VAL A 63 -5.69 29.22 -0.35
CA VAL A 63 -6.76 30.05 -0.92
C VAL A 63 -7.20 31.11 0.09
N ALA A 64 -7.50 30.69 1.33
CA ALA A 64 -7.86 31.63 2.39
C ALA A 64 -6.76 32.67 2.65
N ARG A 65 -5.49 32.27 2.58
CA ARG A 65 -4.35 33.19 2.72
C ARG A 65 -4.29 34.20 1.57
N VAL A 66 -4.53 33.76 0.33
CA VAL A 66 -4.61 34.67 -0.83
C VAL A 66 -5.72 35.68 -0.64
N ASP A 67 -6.92 35.22 -0.28
CA ASP A 67 -8.08 36.09 -0.07
C ASP A 67 -7.84 37.14 1.02
N ASN A 68 -7.22 36.75 2.14
CA ASN A 68 -6.86 37.67 3.23
C ASN A 68 -5.72 38.63 2.89
N SER A 69 -4.88 38.28 1.90
CA SER A 69 -3.72 39.08 1.49
C SER A 69 -3.99 40.01 0.31
N ARG A 70 -5.21 40.01 -0.26
CA ARG A 70 -5.55 40.83 -1.43
C ARG A 70 -5.29 42.30 -1.16
N HIS A 71 -4.65 42.97 -2.11
CA HIS A 71 -4.28 44.39 -2.04
C HIS A 71 -3.30 44.72 -0.91
N THR A 72 -2.61 43.72 -0.37
CA THR A 72 -1.55 43.90 0.63
C THR A 72 -0.19 43.56 0.04
N ARG A 73 0.88 43.91 0.76
CA ARG A 73 2.25 43.53 0.42
C ARG A 73 2.45 42.01 0.32
N ASP A 74 1.61 41.23 1.01
CA ASP A 74 1.75 39.78 1.14
C ASP A 74 1.02 38.99 0.04
N GLU A 75 0.38 39.67 -0.91
CA GLU A 75 -0.39 39.03 -1.99
C GLU A 75 0.46 38.11 -2.86
N VAL A 76 1.63 38.58 -3.31
CA VAL A 76 2.54 37.79 -4.15
C VAL A 76 3.09 36.55 -3.40
N PRO A 77 3.59 36.67 -2.15
CA PRO A 77 3.92 35.49 -1.34
C PRO A 77 2.75 34.51 -1.15
N ALA A 78 1.53 34.99 -0.95
CA ALA A 78 0.35 34.14 -0.79
C ALA A 78 0.01 33.37 -2.07
N ILE A 79 0.08 34.03 -3.24
CA ILE A 79 -0.10 33.39 -4.54
C ILE A 79 0.96 32.31 -4.77
N ASN A 80 2.22 32.58 -4.46
CA ASN A 80 3.30 31.59 -4.59
C ASN A 80 3.06 30.37 -3.69
N ALA A 81 2.56 30.58 -2.46
CA ALA A 81 2.18 29.50 -1.56
C ALA A 81 1.01 28.67 -2.12
N LEU A 82 0.02 29.31 -2.77
CA LEU A 82 -1.08 28.62 -3.44
C LEU A 82 -0.61 27.76 -4.61
N VAL A 83 0.30 28.29 -5.45
CA VAL A 83 0.88 27.53 -6.58
C VAL A 83 1.65 26.31 -6.07
N ALA A 84 2.42 26.45 -5.00
CA ALA A 84 3.13 25.34 -4.36
C ALA A 84 2.15 24.29 -3.80
N ALA A 85 1.09 24.71 -3.12
CA ALA A 85 0.05 23.81 -2.60
C ALA A 85 -0.69 23.06 -3.72
N ALA A 86 -1.05 23.76 -4.80
CA ALA A 86 -1.69 23.16 -5.97
C ALA A 86 -0.79 22.13 -6.66
N SER A 87 0.51 22.40 -6.77
CA SER A 87 1.51 21.44 -7.26
C SER A 87 1.58 20.19 -6.39
N GLY A 88 1.56 20.37 -5.06
CA GLY A 88 1.51 19.28 -4.08
C GLY A 88 0.26 18.41 -4.24
N LEU A 89 -0.92 19.04 -4.39
CA LEU A 89 -2.19 18.34 -4.62
C LEU A 89 -2.16 17.53 -5.91
N ARG A 90 -1.65 18.09 -7.01
CA ARG A 90 -1.53 17.38 -8.28
C ARG A 90 -0.65 16.13 -8.15
N ARG A 91 0.45 16.20 -7.39
CA ARG A 91 1.33 15.06 -7.13
C ARG A 91 0.65 13.99 -6.28
N ALA A 92 -0.01 14.38 -5.19
CA ALA A 92 -0.75 13.47 -4.32
C ALA A 92 -1.88 12.76 -5.09
N TYR A 93 -2.63 13.51 -5.91
CA TYR A 93 -3.68 12.95 -6.77
C TYR A 93 -3.12 11.93 -7.77
N ARG A 94 -1.98 12.23 -8.42
CA ARG A 94 -1.32 11.27 -9.32
C ARG A 94 -0.90 10.01 -8.57
N GLN A 95 -0.28 10.13 -7.40
CA GLN A 95 0.13 8.98 -6.59
C GLN A 95 -1.06 8.14 -6.11
N SER A 96 -2.21 8.76 -5.81
CA SER A 96 -3.43 8.04 -5.46
C SER A 96 -4.03 7.26 -6.64
N ARG A 97 -3.89 7.76 -7.87
CA ARG A 97 -4.45 7.13 -9.09
C ARG A 97 -3.55 6.08 -9.72
N GLU A 98 -2.26 6.34 -9.79
CA GLU A 98 -1.28 5.48 -10.45
C GLU A 98 -0.66 4.47 -9.48
N GLY A 99 -0.86 4.64 -8.17
CA GLY A 99 -0.03 4.03 -7.14
C GLY A 99 1.36 4.69 -7.10
N PRO A 100 2.13 4.51 -6.02
CA PRO A 100 3.53 4.93 -6.00
C PRO A 100 4.32 4.12 -7.04
N LYS A 101 5.10 4.82 -7.88
CA LYS A 101 6.13 4.22 -8.74
C LYS A 101 7.20 3.54 -7.92
#